data_AF-A0A968RQ22-F1
#
_entry.id   AF-A0A968RQ22-F1
#
_cell.length_a   1.000
_cell.length_b   1.000
_cell.length_c   1.000
_cell.angle_alpha   90.00
_cell.angle_beta   90.00
_cell.angle_gamma   90.00
#
_symmetry.space_group_name_H-M   'P 1'
#
loop_
_entity.id
_entity.type
_entity.pdbx_description
1 polymer ?
#
loop_
_entity_poly.entity_id
_entity_poly.type
_entity_poly.pdbx_seq_one_letter_code
_entity_poly.pdbx_strand_id
1 'polypeptide(L)'
;MILNMPMKLIAFACAFLLGTTVCITPAIGQPRANKEYELKAFHLAIKSYLQFVGQNPSNIEAMAKLGDSFRHINEMKSSVEWYERAFTAPQQLPNDLHRFYYGLSLMGLREYKRAAEQFRIYTQTSDGDEADLGQHYYEMCNFAERNSRLRSKFIVTPASGLNTPASDFGPAFFKNNQLALCFCPHGFWE
;
A
#
# COMPACT_ATOMS: atom_id res chain seq x y z
N MET A 1 -43.51 -30.73 28.94
CA MET A 1 -42.53 -31.84 28.99
C MET A 1 -41.40 -31.40 29.91
N ILE A 2 -41.52 -31.73 31.20
CA ILE A 2 -40.53 -31.46 32.25
C ILE A 2 -39.22 -32.16 31.82
N LEU A 3 -38.16 -31.38 31.61
CA LEU A 3 -37.05 -31.27 32.57
C LEU A 3 -36.42 -32.64 32.84
N ASN A 4 -35.37 -32.98 32.08
CA ASN A 4 -34.30 -33.87 32.53
C ASN A 4 -33.11 -33.83 31.56
N MET A 5 -32.44 -32.69 31.47
CA MET A 5 -31.02 -32.71 31.11
C MET A 5 -30.22 -32.83 32.41
N PRO A 6 -29.27 -33.77 32.49
CA PRO A 6 -28.49 -33.97 33.70
C PRO A 6 -27.69 -32.70 34.00
N MET A 7 -27.87 -32.17 35.21
CA MET A 7 -27.27 -30.92 35.72
C MET A 7 -25.72 -30.87 35.59
N LYS A 8 -25.08 -32.03 35.39
CA LYS A 8 -23.63 -32.16 35.10
C LYS A 8 -23.24 -31.76 33.67
N LEU A 9 -24.13 -31.87 32.68
CA LEU A 9 -23.88 -31.48 31.29
C LEU A 9 -23.93 -29.96 31.09
N ILE A 10 -24.79 -29.27 31.85
CA ILE A 10 -24.91 -27.80 31.81
C ILE A 10 -23.68 -27.15 32.45
N ALA A 11 -23.13 -27.74 33.52
CA ALA A 11 -21.90 -27.28 34.15
C ALA A 11 -20.66 -27.39 33.24
N PHE A 12 -20.61 -28.41 32.37
CA PHE A 12 -19.51 -28.59 31.41
C PHE A 12 -19.62 -27.62 30.21
N ALA A 13 -20.84 -27.27 29.78
CA ALA A 13 -21.06 -26.32 28.70
C ALA A 13 -20.72 -24.87 29.08
N CYS A 14 -20.94 -24.47 30.34
CA CYS A 14 -20.60 -23.13 30.82
C CYS A 14 -19.10 -22.94 31.09
N ALA A 15 -18.35 -24.02 31.35
CA ALA A 15 -16.90 -23.95 31.59
C ALA A 15 -16.07 -23.74 30.30
N PHE A 16 -16.64 -23.99 29.11
CA PHE A 16 -15.96 -23.77 27.84
C PHE A 16 -16.11 -22.34 27.29
N LEU A 17 -17.01 -21.54 27.87
CA LEU A 17 -17.26 -20.14 27.45
C LEU A 17 -16.39 -19.10 28.19
N LEU A 18 -15.48 -19.53 29.07
CA LEU A 18 -14.68 -18.65 29.94
C LEU A 18 -13.17 -18.62 29.64
N GLY A 19 -12.70 -19.28 28.57
CA GLY A 19 -11.34 -19.11 28.07
C GLY A 19 -11.39 -19.12 26.54
N THR A 20 -11.26 -18.00 25.87
CA THR A 20 -10.01 -17.27 25.74
C THR A 20 -10.33 -15.84 25.29
N THR A 21 -10.53 -14.91 26.21
CA THR A 21 -10.29 -13.51 25.86
C THR A 21 -8.78 -13.35 25.75
N VAL A 22 -8.24 -13.62 24.56
CA VAL A 22 -6.90 -13.15 24.21
C VAL A 22 -6.97 -11.63 24.26
N CYS A 23 -6.54 -11.07 25.39
CA CYS A 23 -6.29 -9.65 25.50
C CYS A 23 -5.12 -9.38 24.56
N ILE A 24 -5.40 -8.88 23.36
CA ILE A 24 -4.39 -8.34 22.46
C ILE A 24 -3.92 -7.05 23.13
N THR A 25 -3.00 -7.18 24.08
CA THR A 25 -2.27 -6.03 24.59
C THR A 25 -1.37 -5.58 23.45
N PRO A 26 -1.47 -4.31 22.99
CA PRO A 26 -0.51 -3.81 22.02
C PRO A 26 0.86 -3.90 22.68
N ALA A 27 1.76 -4.69 22.08
CA ALA A 27 3.10 -4.88 22.60
C ALA A 27 3.81 -3.52 22.73
N ILE A 28 4.69 -3.39 23.72
CA ILE A 28 5.21 -2.12 24.29
C ILE A 28 5.84 -1.16 23.24
N GLY A 29 6.14 -1.59 22.02
CA GLY A 29 6.61 -0.73 20.91
C GLY A 29 5.55 -0.25 19.90
N GLN A 30 4.39 -0.92 19.80
CA GLN A 30 3.37 -0.63 18.78
C GLN A 30 2.74 0.77 18.93
N PRO A 31 2.35 1.22 20.15
CA PRO A 31 1.71 2.52 20.32
C PRO A 31 2.60 3.69 19.89
N ARG A 32 3.91 3.58 20.14
CA ARG A 32 4.88 4.60 19.73
C ARG A 32 5.00 4.68 18.21
N ALA A 33 5.20 3.54 17.54
CA ALA A 33 5.33 3.50 16.09
C ALA A 33 4.06 4.01 15.40
N ASN A 34 2.88 3.61 15.90
CA ASN A 34 1.60 4.12 15.45
C ASN A 34 1.48 5.63 15.65
N LYS A 35 1.95 6.16 16.78
CA LYS A 35 1.89 7.61 17.02
C LYS A 35 2.78 8.39 16.06
N GLU A 36 3.99 7.91 15.80
CA GLU A 36 4.90 8.51 14.82
C GLU A 36 4.31 8.46 13.40
N TYR A 37 3.64 7.36 13.06
CA TYR A 37 2.92 7.19 11.80
C TYR A 37 1.75 8.17 11.64
N GLU A 38 0.89 8.30 12.66
CA GLU A 38 -0.21 9.26 12.70
C GLU A 38 0.26 10.71 12.55
N LEU A 39 1.41 11.03 13.15
CA LEU A 39 2.06 12.35 13.03
C LEU A 39 2.79 12.54 11.70
N LYS A 40 2.72 11.57 10.78
CA LYS A 40 3.39 11.56 9.48
C LYS A 40 4.92 11.68 9.59
N ALA A 41 5.48 11.33 10.75
CA ALA A 41 6.92 11.29 10.99
C ALA A 41 7.50 9.97 10.45
N PHE A 42 7.34 9.73 9.15
CA PHE A 42 7.58 8.41 8.54
C PHE A 42 9.00 7.89 8.75
N HIS A 43 10.02 8.75 8.73
CA HIS A 43 11.39 8.33 9.05
C HIS A 43 11.57 7.81 10.48
N LEU A 44 10.83 8.34 11.46
CA LEU A 44 10.84 7.84 12.83
C LEU A 44 10.00 6.57 12.93
N ALA A 45 8.79 6.59 12.35
CA ALA A 45 7.88 5.45 12.33
C ALA A 45 8.55 4.21 11.73
N ILE A 46 9.33 4.34 10.65
CA ILE A 46 10.12 3.25 10.05
C ILE A 46 11.06 2.62 11.08
N LYS A 47 11.82 3.44 11.83
CA LYS A 47 12.76 2.94 12.85
C LYS A 47 12.02 2.17 13.95
N SER A 48 10.92 2.74 14.45
CA SER A 48 10.13 2.09 15.51
C SER A 48 9.39 0.84 15.03
N TYR A 49 8.83 0.84 13.81
CA TYR A 49 8.21 -0.34 13.24
C TYR A 49 9.22 -1.45 12.96
N LEU A 50 10.42 -1.16 12.43
CA LEU A 50 11.46 -2.16 12.22
C LEU A 50 11.85 -2.87 13.52
N GLN A 51 12.04 -2.11 14.61
CA GLN A 51 12.30 -2.69 15.93
C GLN A 51 11.11 -3.55 16.40
N PHE A 52 9.89 -3.05 16.22
CA PHE A 52 8.68 -3.73 16.66
C PHE A 52 8.43 -5.05 15.92
N VAL A 53 8.50 -5.06 14.59
CA VAL A 53 8.30 -6.27 13.78
C VAL A 53 9.43 -7.28 13.98
N GLY A 54 10.64 -6.83 14.31
CA GLY A 54 11.75 -7.71 14.71
C GLY A 54 11.45 -8.50 16.00
N GLN A 55 10.69 -7.91 16.92
CA GLN A 55 10.24 -8.57 18.16
C GLN A 55 8.91 -9.31 17.97
N ASN A 56 8.08 -8.88 17.02
CA ASN A 56 6.73 -9.37 16.78
C ASN A 56 6.55 -9.73 15.29
N PRO A 57 7.22 -10.78 14.79
CA PRO A 57 7.24 -11.10 13.36
C PRO A 57 5.90 -11.61 12.81
N SER A 58 4.91 -11.85 13.67
CA SER A 58 3.54 -12.20 13.26
C SER A 58 2.63 -10.98 13.14
N ASN A 59 3.09 -9.77 13.48
CA ASN A 59 2.23 -8.59 13.43
C ASN A 59 2.17 -8.02 12.00
N ILE A 60 1.23 -8.55 11.21
CA ILE A 60 1.01 -8.17 9.82
C ILE A 60 0.59 -6.71 9.64
N GLU A 61 -0.14 -6.12 10.59
CA GLU A 61 -0.58 -4.73 10.53
C GLU A 61 0.62 -3.78 10.65
N ALA A 62 1.55 -4.07 11.56
CA ALA A 62 2.79 -3.30 11.69
C ALA A 62 3.68 -3.43 10.45
N MET A 63 3.71 -4.61 9.79
CA MET A 63 4.40 -4.78 8.52
C MET A 63 3.76 -3.94 7.41
N ALA A 64 2.42 -3.91 7.33
CA ALA A 64 1.71 -3.11 6.35
C ALA A 64 1.94 -1.60 6.56
N LYS A 65 1.86 -1.11 7.81
CA LYS A 65 2.16 0.29 8.16
C LYS A 65 3.64 0.66 7.95
N LEU A 66 4.56 -0.29 8.09
CA LEU A 66 5.95 -0.11 7.69
C LEU A 66 6.08 0.05 6.17
N GLY A 67 5.37 -0.78 5.40
CA GLY A 67 5.24 -0.63 3.95
C GLY A 67 4.68 0.74 3.55
N ASP A 68 3.60 1.19 4.20
CA ASP A 68 3.01 2.52 4.00
C ASP A 68 4.04 3.62 4.28
N SER A 69 4.81 3.49 5.36
CA SER A 69 5.80 4.49 5.76
C SER A 69 6.92 4.62 4.71
N PHE A 70 7.40 3.51 4.15
CA PHE A 70 8.36 3.53 3.05
C PHE A 70 7.77 4.16 1.78
N ARG A 71 6.51 3.86 1.45
CA ARG A 71 5.80 4.47 0.31
C ARG A 71 5.73 5.99 0.45
N HIS A 72 5.44 6.49 1.65
CA HIS A 72 5.34 7.92 1.91
C HIS A 72 6.66 8.70 1.77
N ILE A 73 7.80 8.02 1.91
CA ILE A 73 9.13 8.61 1.66
C ILE A 73 9.69 8.26 0.27
N ASN A 74 8.85 7.72 -0.62
CA ASN A 74 9.18 7.32 -1.99
C ASN A 74 10.22 6.17 -2.10
N GLU A 75 10.42 5.40 -1.03
CA GLU A 75 11.28 4.21 -1.03
C GLU A 75 10.48 2.97 -1.48
N MET A 76 10.11 2.96 -2.76
CA MET A 76 9.15 2.01 -3.31
C MET A 76 9.60 0.55 -3.22
N LYS A 77 10.91 0.28 -3.33
CA LYS A 77 11.48 -1.08 -3.22
C LYS A 77 11.23 -1.67 -1.83
N SER A 78 11.65 -0.95 -0.78
CA SER A 78 11.43 -1.38 0.60
C SER A 78 9.94 -1.44 0.94
N SER A 79 9.13 -0.53 0.40
CA SER A 79 7.67 -0.59 0.56
C SER A 79 7.09 -1.92 0.06
N VAL A 80 7.45 -2.32 -1.17
CA VAL A 80 7.03 -3.60 -1.78
C VAL A 80 7.48 -4.79 -0.94
N GLU A 81 8.74 -4.82 -0.49
CA GLU A 81 9.26 -5.91 0.35
C GLU A 81 8.44 -6.12 1.63
N TRP A 82 8.04 -5.02 2.30
CA TRP A 82 7.26 -5.11 3.54
C TRP A 82 5.80 -5.47 3.29
N TYR A 83 5.19 -5.01 2.19
CA TYR A 83 3.85 -5.45 1.81
C TYR A 83 3.82 -6.93 1.41
N GLU A 84 4.81 -7.43 0.68
CA GLU A 84 4.91 -8.85 0.35
C GLU A 84 4.91 -9.72 1.61
N ARG A 85 5.69 -9.33 2.62
CA ARG A 85 5.72 -10.01 3.92
C ARG A 85 4.36 -9.98 4.60
N ALA A 86 3.69 -8.84 4.59
CA ALA A 86 2.37 -8.67 5.20
C ALA A 86 1.28 -9.51 4.50
N PHE A 87 1.28 -9.58 3.16
CA PHE A 87 0.25 -10.27 2.37
C PHE A 87 0.52 -11.76 2.11
N THR A 88 1.73 -12.25 2.38
CA THR A 88 2.06 -13.68 2.32
C THR A 88 1.84 -14.38 3.66
N ALA A 89 1.62 -13.62 4.73
CA ALA A 89 1.37 -14.17 6.06
C ALA A 89 0.03 -14.95 6.10
N PRO A 90 -0.09 -15.99 6.95
CA PRO A 90 -1.32 -16.80 7.04
C PRO A 90 -2.55 -16.02 7.55
N GLN A 91 -2.30 -14.91 8.26
CA GLN A 91 -3.31 -14.07 8.85
C GLN A 91 -3.82 -13.08 7.80
N GLN A 92 -5.14 -12.86 7.78
CA GLN A 92 -5.73 -11.85 6.91
C GLN A 92 -5.51 -10.46 7.50
N LEU A 93 -5.05 -9.52 6.66
CA LEU A 93 -5.06 -8.12 7.02
C LEU A 93 -6.51 -7.64 7.14
N PRO A 94 -6.87 -6.92 8.20
CA PRO A 94 -8.24 -6.44 8.39
C PRO A 94 -8.62 -5.27 7.48
N ASN A 95 -7.66 -4.71 6.73
CA ASN A 95 -7.85 -3.52 5.91
C ASN A 95 -7.34 -3.72 4.49
N ASP A 96 -8.24 -3.62 3.53
CA ASP A 96 -8.00 -3.76 2.10
C ASP A 96 -7.16 -2.62 1.52
N LEU A 97 -7.16 -1.44 2.15
CA LEU A 97 -6.45 -0.26 1.65
C LEU A 97 -4.93 -0.44 1.56
N HIS A 98 -4.33 -1.25 2.45
CA HIS A 98 -2.91 -1.59 2.34
C HIS A 98 -2.60 -2.35 1.04
N ARG A 99 -3.56 -3.11 0.51
CA ARG A 99 -3.40 -3.83 -0.76
C ARG A 99 -3.41 -2.87 -1.94
N PHE A 100 -4.29 -1.87 -1.89
CA PHE A 100 -4.29 -0.79 -2.86
C PHE A 100 -2.94 -0.05 -2.87
N TYR A 101 -2.40 0.28 -1.70
CA TYR A 101 -1.08 0.93 -1.59
C TYR A 101 0.09 0.04 -2.02
N TYR A 102 -0.02 -1.27 -1.81
CA TYR A 102 0.93 -2.22 -2.38
C TYR A 102 0.92 -2.16 -3.92
N GLY A 103 -0.26 -2.14 -4.53
CA GLY A 103 -0.42 -1.93 -5.98
C GLY A 103 0.23 -0.63 -6.46
N LEU A 104 0.03 0.49 -5.75
CA LEU A 104 0.67 1.77 -6.09
C LEU A 104 2.19 1.71 -6.01
N SER A 105 2.74 1.02 -5.00
CA SER A 105 4.19 0.89 -4.83
C SER A 105 4.81 0.06 -5.96
N LEU A 106 4.13 -1.00 -6.40
CA LEU A 106 4.50 -1.79 -7.58
C LEU A 106 4.45 -0.96 -8.87
N MET A 107 3.44 -0.09 -9.04
CA MET A 107 3.41 0.86 -10.16
C MET A 107 4.61 1.80 -10.17
N GLY A 108 5.02 2.28 -8.98
CA GLY A 108 6.23 3.09 -8.82
C GLY A 108 7.51 2.39 -9.28
N LEU A 109 7.54 1.06 -9.18
CA LEU A 109 8.63 0.21 -9.70
C LEU A 109 8.41 -0.26 -11.15
N ARG A 110 7.34 0.18 -11.82
CA ARG A 110 6.92 -0.26 -13.17
C ARG A 110 6.58 -1.74 -13.27
N GLU A 111 6.26 -2.38 -12.16
CA GLU A 111 5.87 -3.79 -12.10
C GLU A 111 4.37 -3.97 -12.38
N TYR A 112 3.93 -3.49 -13.54
CA TYR A 112 2.51 -3.32 -13.87
C TYR A 112 1.70 -4.61 -13.80
N LYS A 113 2.27 -5.76 -14.19
CA LYS A 113 1.57 -7.05 -14.08
C LYS A 113 1.24 -7.42 -12.64
N ARG A 114 2.20 -7.21 -11.73
CA ARG A 114 2.02 -7.51 -10.30
C ARG A 114 1.08 -6.49 -9.66
N ALA A 115 1.21 -5.21 -10.04
CA ALA A 115 0.30 -4.16 -9.58
C ALA A 115 -1.15 -4.45 -9.98
N ALA A 116 -1.38 -4.82 -11.24
CA ALA A 116 -2.70 -5.22 -11.75
C ALA A 116 -3.31 -6.34 -10.90
N GLU A 117 -2.53 -7.35 -10.52
CA GLU A 117 -3.03 -8.42 -9.66
C GLU A 117 -3.47 -7.92 -8.28
N GLN A 118 -2.71 -7.01 -7.66
CA GLN A 118 -3.12 -6.43 -6.37
C GLN A 118 -4.39 -5.60 -6.47
N PHE A 119 -4.54 -4.80 -7.53
CA PHE A 119 -5.76 -4.02 -7.76
C PHE A 119 -6.96 -4.88 -8.11
N ARG A 120 -6.75 -5.97 -8.86
CA ARG A 120 -7.79 -6.97 -9.14
C ARG A 120 -8.31 -7.60 -7.85
N ILE A 121 -7.42 -7.98 -6.94
CA ILE A 121 -7.82 -8.53 -5.63
C ILE A 121 -8.53 -7.46 -4.80
N TYR A 122 -8.00 -6.23 -4.73
CA TYR A 122 -8.65 -5.11 -4.02
C TYR A 122 -10.08 -4.86 -4.52
N THR A 123 -10.28 -4.84 -5.84
CA THR A 123 -11.60 -4.72 -6.47
C THR A 123 -12.58 -5.82 -6.05
N GLN A 124 -12.07 -7.03 -5.77
CA GLN A 124 -12.89 -8.19 -5.39
C GLN A 124 -13.25 -8.22 -3.91
N THR A 125 -12.53 -7.49 -3.07
CA THR A 125 -12.73 -7.47 -1.62
C THR A 125 -13.39 -6.18 -1.12
N SER A 126 -13.38 -5.13 -1.93
CA SER A 126 -13.99 -3.83 -1.64
C SER A 126 -15.36 -3.65 -2.32
N ASP A 127 -16.12 -2.66 -1.86
CA ASP A 127 -17.45 -2.31 -2.37
C ASP A 127 -17.53 -0.84 -2.82
N GLY A 128 -18.48 -0.53 -3.71
CA GLY A 128 -18.77 0.85 -4.14
C GLY A 128 -17.58 1.57 -4.79
N ASP A 129 -17.36 2.83 -4.39
CA ASP A 129 -16.32 3.69 -4.95
C ASP A 129 -14.90 3.08 -4.83
N GLU A 130 -14.65 2.27 -3.80
CA GLU A 130 -13.36 1.60 -3.63
C GLU A 130 -13.15 0.48 -4.65
N ALA A 131 -14.19 -0.28 -4.99
CA ALA A 131 -14.14 -1.28 -6.04
C ALA A 131 -13.90 -0.63 -7.41
N ASP A 132 -14.61 0.47 -7.70
CA ASP A 132 -14.44 1.23 -8.94
C ASP A 132 -13.03 1.83 -9.05
N LEU A 133 -12.48 2.33 -7.94
CA LEU A 133 -11.09 2.79 -7.86
C LEU A 133 -10.10 1.64 -8.17
N GLY A 134 -10.30 0.47 -7.56
CA GLY A 134 -9.49 -0.71 -7.84
C GLY A 134 -9.52 -1.09 -9.32
N GLN A 135 -10.72 -1.14 -9.91
CA GLN A 135 -10.90 -1.47 -11.32
C GLN A 135 -10.20 -0.45 -12.23
N HIS A 136 -10.30 0.83 -11.92
CA HIS A 136 -9.61 1.88 -12.66
C HIS A 136 -8.09 1.66 -12.70
N TYR A 137 -7.48 1.39 -11.54
CA TYR A 137 -6.04 1.16 -11.45
C TYR A 137 -5.59 -0.17 -12.09
N TYR A 138 -6.43 -1.20 -12.05
CA TYR A 138 -6.22 -2.44 -12.79
C TYR A 138 -6.14 -2.17 -14.30
N GLU A 139 -7.08 -1.39 -14.85
CA GLU A 139 -7.09 -1.01 -16.26
C GLU A 139 -5.88 -0.15 -16.65
N MET A 140 -5.50 0.79 -15.78
CA MET A 140 -4.30 1.61 -15.98
C MET A 140 -3.03 0.74 -16.08
N CYS A 141 -2.88 -0.26 -15.22
CA CYS A 141 -1.73 -1.16 -15.27
C CYS A 141 -1.70 -1.99 -16.57
N ASN A 142 -2.86 -2.51 -17.00
CA ASN A 142 -2.96 -3.25 -18.26
C ASN A 142 -2.71 -2.37 -19.49
N PHE A 143 -3.13 -1.10 -19.44
CA PHE A 143 -2.82 -0.13 -20.47
C PHE A 143 -1.32 0.18 -20.51
N ALA A 144 -0.71 0.47 -19.36
CA ALA A 144 0.73 0.75 -19.24
C ALA A 144 1.57 -0.44 -19.73
N GLU A 145 1.22 -1.67 -19.35
CA GLU A 145 1.92 -2.89 -19.77
C GLU A 145 1.80 -3.15 -21.28
N ARG A 146 0.66 -2.83 -21.90
CA ARG A 146 0.52 -2.93 -23.37
C ARG A 146 1.35 -1.87 -24.08
N ASN A 147 1.32 -0.64 -23.57
CA ASN A 147 1.99 0.49 -24.21
C ASN A 147 3.50 0.52 -23.99
N SER A 148 4.00 -0.05 -22.89
CA SER A 148 5.45 -0.15 -22.65
C SER A 148 6.17 -0.94 -23.74
N ARG A 149 5.45 -1.79 -24.47
CA ARG A 149 5.95 -2.59 -25.59
C ARG A 149 5.90 -1.86 -26.94
N LEU A 150 5.16 -0.76 -27.01
CA LEU A 150 5.04 0.02 -28.23
C LEU A 150 6.25 0.96 -28.36
N ARG A 151 6.85 1.00 -29.55
CA ARG A 151 7.82 2.05 -29.86
C ARG A 151 7.06 3.33 -30.22
N SER A 152 7.45 4.44 -29.62
CA SER A 152 6.92 5.74 -30.01
C SER A 152 7.21 5.98 -31.49
N LYS A 153 6.20 6.48 -32.23
CA LYS A 153 6.37 6.97 -33.60
C LYS A 153 7.04 8.34 -33.65
N PHE A 154 7.15 9.00 -32.49
CA PHE A 154 7.68 10.35 -32.35
C PHE A 154 8.98 10.30 -31.56
N ILE A 155 9.97 11.05 -32.02
CA ILE A 155 11.17 11.36 -31.24
C ILE A 155 10.83 12.60 -30.42
N VAL A 156 10.82 12.45 -29.10
CA VAL A 156 10.67 13.58 -28.18
C VAL A 156 12.06 14.12 -27.88
N THR A 157 12.27 15.41 -28.15
CA THR A 157 13.52 16.10 -27.81
C THR A 157 13.22 17.17 -26.77
N PRO A 158 14.12 17.40 -25.79
CA PRO A 158 13.96 18.49 -24.85
C PRO A 158 13.83 19.82 -25.59
N ALA A 159 12.84 20.63 -25.20
CA ALA A 159 12.73 21.99 -25.71
C ALA A 159 13.76 22.87 -25.00
N SER A 160 14.74 23.36 -25.77
CA SER A 160 15.80 24.24 -25.24
C SER A 160 15.18 25.48 -24.56
N GLY A 161 15.64 25.77 -23.34
CA GLY A 161 15.15 26.89 -22.53
C GLY A 161 13.83 26.63 -21.78
N LEU A 162 13.20 25.45 -21.97
CA LEU A 162 12.00 25.04 -21.23
C LEU A 162 12.26 23.86 -20.30
N ASN A 163 12.92 22.81 -20.79
CA ASN A 163 13.21 21.63 -19.98
C ASN A 163 14.47 21.87 -19.12
N THR A 164 14.39 21.62 -17.81
CA THR A 164 15.59 21.43 -16.99
C THR A 164 15.91 19.94 -16.86
N PRO A 165 17.09 19.57 -16.31
CA PRO A 165 17.41 18.19 -15.95
C PRO A 165 16.53 17.62 -14.83
N ALA A 166 15.82 18.47 -14.09
CA ALA A 166 14.95 18.09 -12.99
C ALA A 166 13.50 17.87 -13.46
N SER A 167 12.67 17.39 -12.55
CA SER A 167 11.24 17.27 -12.81
C SER A 167 10.55 18.62 -12.63
N ASP A 168 10.26 19.31 -13.74
CA ASP A 168 9.57 20.58 -13.69
C ASP A 168 8.09 20.43 -14.01
N PHE A 169 7.28 21.08 -13.18
CA PHE A 169 5.85 21.25 -13.36
C PHE A 169 5.53 22.71 -13.13
N GLY A 170 5.17 23.42 -14.19
CA GLY A 170 4.79 24.81 -14.05
C GLY A 170 4.57 25.51 -15.37
N PRO A 171 3.90 26.67 -15.33
CA PRO A 171 3.85 27.56 -16.46
C PRO A 171 5.26 28.11 -16.74
N ALA A 172 5.68 28.06 -18.00
CA ALA A 172 6.88 28.68 -18.51
C ALA A 172 6.52 29.58 -19.70
N PHE A 173 7.21 30.71 -19.87
CA PHE A 173 7.03 31.53 -21.06
C PHE A 173 7.78 30.90 -22.24
N PHE A 174 7.08 30.73 -23.36
CA PHE A 174 7.59 30.20 -24.60
C PHE A 174 7.40 31.23 -25.74
N LYS A 175 8.47 31.46 -26.52
CA LYS A 175 8.50 32.43 -27.63
C LYS A 175 7.89 33.79 -27.22
N ASN A 176 7.08 34.42 -28.08
CA ASN A 176 6.49 35.77 -27.91
C ASN A 176 5.55 35.88 -26.68
N ASN A 177 6.05 35.65 -25.46
CA ASN A 177 5.34 35.64 -24.19
C ASN A 177 4.12 34.70 -24.13
N GLN A 178 4.15 33.57 -24.84
CA GLN A 178 3.07 32.59 -24.71
C GLN A 178 3.29 31.75 -23.45
N LEU A 179 2.23 31.52 -22.68
CA LEU A 179 2.30 30.64 -21.52
C LEU A 179 2.24 29.18 -22.00
N ALA A 180 3.28 28.40 -21.71
CA ALA A 180 3.33 26.97 -21.96
C ALA A 180 3.32 26.22 -20.63
N LEU A 181 2.53 25.15 -20.52
CA LEU A 181 2.64 24.23 -19.39
C LEU A 181 3.74 23.22 -19.70
N CYS A 182 4.86 23.33 -18.98
CA CYS A 182 5.94 22.38 -19.09
C CYS A 182 5.66 21.19 -18.16
N PHE A 183 5.69 19.99 -18.75
CA PHE A 183 5.55 18.72 -18.04
C PHE A 183 6.78 17.87 -18.36
N CYS A 184 7.70 17.76 -17.40
CA CYS A 184 8.81 16.83 -17.51
C CYS A 184 8.87 15.96 -16.24
N PRO A 185 8.29 14.76 -16.25
CA PRO A 185 8.42 13.85 -15.11
C PRO A 185 9.85 13.30 -15.06
N HIS A 186 10.47 13.28 -13.89
CA HIS A 186 11.75 12.61 -13.70
C HIS A 186 11.56 11.12 -14.03
N GLY A 187 12.36 10.64 -14.98
CA GLY A 187 12.54 9.21 -15.24
C GLY A 187 11.67 8.63 -16.35
N PHE A 188 11.83 9.08 -17.60
CA PHE A 188 11.32 8.35 -18.78
C PHE A 188 12.27 8.37 -19.99
N TRP A 189 13.55 8.72 -19.80
CA TRP A 189 14.54 8.74 -20.88
C TRP A 189 15.90 8.26 -20.37
N GLU A 190 16.00 6.98 -20.04
CA GLU A 190 17.25 6.21 -20.11
C GLU A 190 16.99 4.96 -20.95
#